data_AF-A0A956GN46-F1
#
_entry.id   AF-A0A956GN46-F1
#
_cell.length_a   1.000
_cell.length_b   1.000
_cell.length_c   1.000
_cell.angle_alpha   90.00
_cell.angle_beta   90.00
_cell.angle_gamma   90.00
#
_symmetry.space_group_name_H-M   'P 1'
#
loop_
_entity.id
_entity.type
_entity.pdbx_description
1 polymer ?
#
loop_
_entity_poly.entity_id
_entity_poly.type
_entity_poly.pdbx_seq_one_letter_code
_entity_poly.pdbx_strand_id
1 'polypeptide(L)'
;MSYRSTLHDRPWWYGRNTMPATLDTVVDEIDADVNAVAKANRMLRDQVRQLSTVVVVLLEQLEARGVVDLGELQAAVEDALRPPAAAADGSVPARMVTCAKCGAEVPSNQTTITDKLGEVCDACFDATA
;
A
#
# COMPACT_ATOMS: atom_id res chain seq x y z
N MET A 1 39.45 43.57 -18.87
CA MET A 1 39.90 42.61 -17.82
C MET A 1 39.69 43.28 -16.47
N SER A 2 38.97 42.77 -15.47
CA SER A 2 38.35 41.46 -15.22
C SER A 2 37.07 41.66 -14.41
N TYR A 3 35.95 41.05 -14.82
CA TYR A 3 34.80 40.80 -13.95
C TYR A 3 35.10 39.52 -13.16
N ARG A 4 35.37 39.62 -11.85
CA ARG A 4 35.53 38.45 -10.97
C ARG A 4 34.26 38.31 -10.13
N SER A 5 33.52 37.26 -10.48
CA SER A 5 32.46 36.54 -9.77
C SER A 5 32.35 36.79 -8.26
N THR A 6 31.17 37.24 -7.81
CA THR A 6 30.71 37.23 -6.41
C THR A 6 29.59 36.19 -6.22
N LEU A 7 29.71 35.00 -6.83
CA LEU A 7 28.59 34.04 -6.88
C LEU A 7 28.84 32.68 -6.22
N HIS A 8 29.95 32.47 -5.49
CA HIS A 8 30.26 31.15 -4.92
C HIS A 8 30.42 31.02 -3.41
N ASP A 9 30.23 32.08 -2.63
CA ASP A 9 30.17 31.96 -1.16
C ASP A 9 28.74 31.96 -0.66
N ARG A 10 27.94 30.97 -1.09
CA ARG A 10 26.75 30.55 -0.32
C ARG A 10 27.15 29.35 0.51
N PRO A 11 27.48 29.56 1.78
CA PRO A 11 28.06 28.51 2.57
C PRO A 11 26.94 27.48 2.91
N TRP A 12 27.28 26.21 2.67
CA TRP A 12 26.44 24.99 2.73
C TRP A 12 25.63 24.77 4.03
N TRP A 13 25.79 25.63 5.04
CA TRP A 13 25.08 25.58 6.31
C TRP A 13 23.70 26.26 6.28
N TYR A 14 23.45 27.18 5.33
CA TYR A 14 22.13 27.82 5.21
C TYR A 14 21.00 26.83 4.86
N GLY A 15 21.29 25.71 4.19
CA GLY A 15 20.30 24.66 3.93
C GLY A 15 20.04 23.73 5.12
N ARG A 16 20.95 23.70 6.11
CA ARG A 16 20.85 22.78 7.27
C ARG A 16 19.95 23.35 8.38
N ASN A 17 19.84 24.67 8.47
CA ASN A 17 18.94 25.34 9.42
C ASN A 17 17.49 25.48 8.91
N THR A 18 17.26 25.33 7.61
CA THR A 18 15.91 25.28 7.01
C THR A 18 15.34 23.87 6.99
N MET A 19 16.19 22.83 7.04
CA MET A 19 15.77 21.42 7.06
C MET A 19 14.80 21.05 8.20
N PRO A 20 15.04 21.40 9.48
CA PRO A 20 14.10 21.05 10.55
C PRO A 20 12.73 21.71 10.36
N ALA A 21 12.70 22.99 9.97
CA ALA A 21 11.44 23.70 9.70
C ALA A 21 10.66 23.11 8.51
N THR A 22 11.34 22.63 7.46
CA THR A 22 10.68 21.94 6.34
C THR A 22 10.23 20.53 6.69
N LEU A 23 10.93 19.84 7.61
CA LEU A 23 10.54 18.51 8.06
C LEU A 23 9.29 18.61 8.94
N ASP A 24 9.24 19.59 9.84
CA ASP A 24 8.10 19.85 10.71
C ASP A 24 6.84 20.18 9.87
N THR A 25 6.97 21.00 8.81
CA THR A 25 5.84 21.27 7.92
C THR A 25 5.35 20.03 7.18
N VAL A 26 6.25 19.13 6.77
CA VAL A 26 5.86 17.88 6.09
C VAL A 26 5.19 16.92 7.07
N VAL A 27 5.64 16.87 8.33
CA VAL A 27 5.01 16.08 9.39
C VAL A 27 3.61 16.61 9.69
N ASP A 28 3.44 17.93 9.81
CA ASP A 28 2.12 18.56 10.02
C ASP A 28 1.15 18.29 8.85
N GLU A 29 1.64 18.32 7.61
CA GLU A 29 0.86 17.97 6.41
C GLU A 29 0.43 16.50 6.42
N ILE A 30 1.35 15.58 6.75
CA ILE A 30 1.04 14.15 6.89
C ILE A 30 0.00 13.91 7.98
N ASP A 31 0.12 14.56 9.14
CA ASP A 31 -0.84 14.42 10.23
C ASP A 31 -2.21 14.97 9.84
N ALA A 32 -2.27 16.08 9.11
CA ALA A 32 -3.53 16.62 8.58
C ALA A 32 -4.18 15.63 7.59
N ASP A 33 -3.40 15.05 6.68
CA ASP A 33 -3.86 14.07 5.69
C ASP A 33 -4.34 12.77 6.35
N VAL A 34 -3.58 12.23 7.31
CA VAL A 34 -3.97 11.04 8.08
C VAL A 34 -5.29 11.27 8.81
N ASN A 35 -5.47 12.45 9.41
CA ASN A 35 -6.73 12.79 10.09
C ASN A 35 -7.90 12.94 9.11
N ALA A 36 -7.67 13.52 7.94
CA ALA A 36 -8.67 13.62 6.87
C ALA A 36 -9.08 12.24 6.36
N VAL A 37 -8.11 11.36 6.08
CA VAL A 37 -8.35 9.97 5.67
C VAL A 37 -9.09 9.18 6.74
N ALA A 38 -8.72 9.33 8.01
CA ALA A 38 -9.41 8.69 9.13
C ALA A 38 -10.87 9.14 9.24
N LYS A 39 -11.14 10.44 9.03
CA LYS A 39 -12.50 10.99 9.00
C LYS A 39 -13.30 10.46 7.81
N ALA A 40 -12.73 10.45 6.62
CA ALA A 40 -13.36 9.91 5.42
C ALA A 40 -13.71 8.42 5.60
N ASN A 41 -12.79 7.62 6.16
CA ASN A 41 -13.03 6.21 6.47
C ASN A 41 -14.18 6.01 7.46
N ARG A 42 -14.30 6.85 8.50
CA ARG A 42 -15.43 6.78 9.44
C ARG A 42 -16.75 7.09 8.73
N MET A 43 -16.80 8.16 7.94
CA MET A 43 -18.00 8.53 7.17
C MET A 43 -18.40 7.43 6.18
N LEU A 44 -17.44 6.84 5.48
CA LEU A 44 -17.68 5.75 4.55
C LEU A 44 -18.26 4.53 5.27
N ARG A 45 -17.72 4.16 6.45
CA ARG A 45 -18.25 3.06 7.27
C ARG A 45 -19.69 3.31 7.71
N ASP A 46 -20.00 4.53 8.13
CA ASP A 46 -21.36 4.88 8.53
C ASP A 46 -22.34 4.81 7.34
N GLN A 47 -21.94 5.30 6.17
CA GLN A 47 -22.73 5.19 4.94
C GLN A 47 -22.94 3.73 4.52
N VAL A 48 -21.89 2.91 4.56
CA VAL A 48 -21.98 1.47 4.26
C VAL A 48 -22.94 0.78 5.24
N ARG A 49 -22.91 1.14 6.53
CA ARG A 49 -23.83 0.59 7.54
C ARG A 49 -25.28 1.02 7.32
N GLN A 50 -25.52 2.26 6.90
CA GLN A 50 -26.85 2.73 6.55
C GLN A 50 -27.38 2.01 5.31
N LEU A 51 -26.56 1.90 4.27
CA LEU A 51 -26.90 1.19 3.04
C LEU A 51 -27.17 -0.29 3.31
N SER A 52 -26.34 -0.97 4.11
CA SER A 52 -26.57 -2.36 4.45
C SER A 52 -27.90 -2.56 5.19
N THR A 53 -28.24 -1.65 6.10
CA THR A 53 -29.53 -1.68 6.80
C THR A 53 -30.70 -1.53 5.83
N VAL A 54 -30.63 -0.58 4.90
CA VAL A 54 -31.66 -0.36 3.87
C VAL A 54 -31.81 -1.58 2.97
N VAL A 55 -30.69 -2.16 2.54
CA VAL A 55 -30.69 -3.38 1.70
C VAL A 55 -31.32 -4.55 2.44
N VAL A 56 -31.00 -4.79 3.71
CA VAL A 56 -31.61 -5.86 4.51
C VAL A 56 -33.13 -5.68 4.59
N VAL A 57 -33.60 -4.47 4.92
CA VAL A 57 -35.04 -4.20 4.99
C VAL A 57 -35.72 -4.39 3.64
N LEU A 58 -35.09 -3.98 2.54
CA LEU A 58 -35.62 -4.20 1.19
C LEU A 58 -35.70 -5.70 0.85
N LEU A 59 -34.67 -6.47 1.20
CA LEU A 59 -34.63 -7.91 0.95
C LEU A 59 -35.71 -8.65 1.74
N GLU A 60 -35.89 -8.35 3.01
CA GLU A 60 -36.97 -8.91 3.84
C GLU A 60 -38.35 -8.58 3.25
N GLN A 61 -38.55 -7.36 2.74
CA GLN A 61 -39.82 -6.96 2.11
C GLN A 61 -40.06 -7.65 0.76
N LEU A 62 -39.00 -7.88 -0.03
CA LEU A 62 -39.10 -8.58 -1.31
C LEU A 62 -39.34 -10.08 -1.11
N GLU A 63 -38.69 -10.69 -0.12
CA GLU A 63 -38.91 -12.08 0.28
C GLU A 63 -40.33 -12.28 0.81
N ALA A 64 -40.81 -11.41 1.72
CA ALA A 64 -42.16 -11.48 2.27
C ALA A 64 -43.26 -11.34 1.19
N ARG A 65 -42.94 -10.69 0.06
CA ARG A 65 -43.82 -10.56 -1.10
C ARG A 65 -43.64 -11.68 -2.14
N GLY A 66 -42.73 -12.62 -1.90
CA GLY A 66 -42.41 -13.72 -2.80
C GLY A 66 -41.77 -13.28 -4.13
N VAL A 67 -41.15 -12.09 -4.16
CA VAL A 67 -40.53 -11.53 -5.36
C VAL A 67 -39.10 -12.06 -5.55
N VAL A 68 -38.43 -12.41 -4.46
CA VAL A 68 -37.04 -12.87 -4.45
C VAL A 68 -36.94 -14.10 -3.54
N ASP A 69 -36.22 -15.12 -4.01
CA ASP A 69 -35.73 -16.21 -3.18
C ASP A 69 -34.35 -15.82 -2.61
N LEU A 70 -34.23 -15.74 -1.29
CA LEU A 70 -32.98 -15.38 -0.63
C LEU A 70 -31.85 -16.37 -0.91
N GLY A 71 -32.15 -17.65 -1.16
CA GLY A 71 -31.15 -18.67 -1.47
C GLY A 71 -30.48 -18.44 -2.82
N GLU A 72 -31.27 -18.10 -3.85
CA GLU A 72 -30.74 -17.75 -5.17
C GLU A 72 -29.94 -16.44 -5.14
N LEU A 73 -30.42 -15.46 -4.37
CA LEU A 73 -29.73 -14.18 -4.22
C LEU A 73 -28.38 -14.35 -3.50
N GLN A 74 -28.32 -15.16 -2.45
CA GLN A 74 -27.07 -15.44 -1.73
C GLN A 74 -26.05 -16.10 -2.67
N ALA A 75 -26.49 -17.09 -3.47
CA ALA A 75 -25.62 -17.73 -4.44
C ALA A 75 -25.08 -16.74 -5.51
N ALA A 76 -25.93 -15.84 -6.00
CA ALA A 76 -25.52 -14.80 -6.96
C ALA A 76 -24.54 -13.79 -6.35
N VAL A 77 -24.71 -13.42 -5.07
CA VAL A 77 -23.80 -12.51 -4.36
C VAL A 77 -22.46 -13.19 -4.09
N GLU A 78 -22.44 -14.46 -3.67
CA GLU A 78 -21.21 -15.23 -3.47
C GLU A 78 -20.44 -15.41 -4.78
N ASP A 79 -21.13 -15.60 -5.90
CA ASP A 79 -20.50 -15.69 -7.22
C ASP A 79 -19.92 -14.33 -7.68
N ALA A 80 -20.66 -13.23 -7.46
CA ALA A 80 -20.21 -11.88 -7.79
C ALA A 80 -19.05 -11.40 -6.90
N LEU A 81 -19.00 -11.84 -5.64
CA LEU A 81 -17.92 -11.54 -4.70
C LEU A 81 -16.73 -12.49 -4.82
N ARG A 82 -16.83 -13.56 -5.61
CA ARG A 82 -15.70 -14.45 -5.86
C ARG A 82 -14.60 -13.61 -6.53
N PRO A 83 -13.43 -13.45 -5.91
CA PRO A 83 -12.35 -12.69 -6.52
C PRO A 83 -11.99 -13.35 -7.87
N PRO A 84 -11.66 -12.55 -8.90
CA PRO A 84 -11.17 -13.12 -10.15
C PRO A 84 -9.96 -14.00 -9.82
N ALA A 85 -9.88 -15.19 -10.41
CA ALA A 85 -8.85 -16.20 -10.10
C ALA A 85 -7.41 -15.64 -10.08
N ALA A 86 -7.16 -14.56 -10.83
CA ALA A 86 -5.88 -13.82 -10.86
C ALA A 86 -5.50 -13.11 -9.54
N ALA A 87 -6.44 -12.90 -8.61
CA ALA A 87 -6.18 -12.31 -7.29
C ALA A 87 -6.00 -13.35 -6.17
N ALA A 88 -6.33 -14.62 -6.43
CA ALA A 88 -6.14 -15.72 -5.48
C ALA A 88 -4.68 -16.20 -5.45
N ASP A 89 -3.97 -16.10 -6.58
CA ASP A 89 -2.53 -16.30 -6.67
C ASP A 89 -1.83 -14.97 -6.42
N GLY A 90 -1.57 -14.63 -5.15
CA GLY A 90 -0.72 -13.50 -4.74
C GLY A 90 0.74 -13.57 -5.23
N SER A 91 1.02 -14.30 -6.31
CA SER A 91 2.29 -14.34 -7.00
C SER A 91 2.48 -13.05 -7.80
N VAL A 92 3.06 -12.05 -7.15
CA VAL A 92 3.81 -11.02 -7.88
C VAL A 92 4.78 -11.78 -8.79
N PRO A 93 4.81 -11.53 -10.11
CA PRO A 93 5.72 -12.24 -11.01
C PRO A 93 7.15 -12.02 -10.49
N ALA A 94 7.78 -13.12 -10.04
CA ALA A 94 9.12 -13.05 -9.48
C ALA A 94 10.08 -12.53 -10.54
N ARG A 95 10.70 -11.38 -10.30
CA ARG A 95 11.75 -10.85 -11.17
C ARG A 95 13.03 -11.62 -10.86
N MET A 96 13.85 -11.88 -11.88
CA MET A 96 15.19 -12.44 -11.67
C MET A 96 16.09 -11.36 -11.09
N VAL A 97 16.80 -11.66 -10.00
CA VAL A 97 17.75 -10.75 -9.36
C VAL A 97 19.06 -11.48 -9.07
N THR A 98 20.17 -10.76 -9.16
CA THR A 98 21.50 -11.29 -8.88
C THR A 98 21.79 -11.24 -7.38
N CYS A 99 22.09 -12.39 -6.77
CA CYS A 99 22.50 -12.47 -5.38
C CYS A 99 23.80 -11.71 -5.15
N ALA A 100 23.79 -10.76 -4.21
CA ALA A 100 24.96 -9.94 -3.90
C ALA A 100 26.14 -10.71 -3.27
N LYS A 101 25.90 -11.92 -2.72
CA LYS A 101 26.94 -12.74 -2.06
C LYS A 101 27.65 -13.71 -3.01
N CYS A 102 26.92 -14.35 -3.93
CA CYS A 102 27.47 -15.39 -4.81
C CYS A 102 27.38 -15.05 -6.31
N GLY A 103 26.71 -13.97 -6.69
CA GLY A 103 26.54 -13.56 -8.09
C GLY A 103 25.58 -14.42 -8.91
N ALA A 104 24.88 -15.39 -8.29
CA ALA A 104 23.90 -16.22 -8.97
C ALA A 104 22.61 -15.44 -9.27
N GLU A 105 22.02 -15.64 -10.44
CA GLU A 105 20.68 -15.14 -10.75
C GLU A 105 19.62 -16.05 -10.13
N VAL A 106 18.77 -15.50 -9.28
CA VAL A 106 17.70 -16.20 -8.57
C VAL A 106 16.41 -15.39 -8.62
N PRO A 107 15.23 -16.04 -8.56
CA PRO A 107 13.97 -15.33 -8.50
C PRO A 107 13.84 -14.54 -7.19
N SER A 108 13.25 -13.33 -7.24
CA SER A 108 13.16 -12.42 -6.08
C SER A 108 12.35 -12.95 -4.89
N ASN A 109 11.61 -14.04 -5.06
CA ASN A 109 10.91 -14.74 -3.98
C ASN A 109 11.78 -15.80 -3.27
N GLN A 110 13.02 -16.02 -3.74
CA GLN A 110 14.05 -16.88 -3.15
C GLN A 110 15.28 -16.07 -2.69
N THR A 111 15.04 -14.79 -2.39
CA THR A 111 16.05 -13.84 -1.93
C THR A 111 15.57 -13.12 -0.68
N THR A 112 16.46 -13.03 0.31
CA THR A 112 16.27 -12.26 1.53
C THR A 112 17.03 -10.93 1.41
N ILE A 113 16.35 -9.80 1.65
CA ILE A 113 16.98 -8.48 1.69
C ILE A 113 17.72 -8.33 3.01
N THR A 114 19.02 -8.05 2.94
CA THR A 114 19.88 -7.81 4.11
C THR A 114 20.36 -6.35 4.13
N ASP A 115 20.39 -5.73 5.32
CA ASP A 115 20.73 -4.31 5.49
C ASP A 115 22.14 -3.94 5.00
N LYS A 116 23.04 -4.92 4.86
CA LYS A 116 24.46 -4.71 4.53
C LYS A 116 24.87 -5.14 3.13
N LEU A 117 24.18 -6.14 2.56
CA LEU A 117 24.57 -6.77 1.29
C LEU A 117 23.48 -6.62 0.21
N GLY A 118 22.27 -6.17 0.54
CA GLY A 118 21.15 -6.13 -0.40
C GLY A 118 20.46 -7.49 -0.53
N GLU A 119 19.90 -7.78 -1.70
CA GLU A 119 19.20 -9.04 -2.00
C GLU A 119 20.20 -10.22 -2.04
N VAL A 120 20.08 -11.15 -1.08
CA VAL A 120 20.93 -12.35 -0.94
C VAL A 120 20.07 -13.59 -1.10
N CYS A 121 20.50 -14.59 -1.87
CA CYS A 121 19.74 -15.82 -2.05
C CYS A 121 19.62 -16.63 -0.75
N ASP A 122 18.53 -17.38 -0.59
CA ASP A 122 18.25 -18.12 0.65
C ASP A 122 19.38 -19.11 1.01
N ALA A 123 19.97 -19.79 0.01
CA ALA A 123 21.12 -20.67 0.22
C ALA A 123 22.36 -19.93 0.80
N CYS A 124 22.53 -18.66 0.46
CA CYS A 124 23.60 -17.80 0.98
C CYS A 124 23.27 -17.19 2.34
N PHE A 125 21.99 -17.07 2.66
CA PHE A 125 21.48 -16.56 3.93
C PHE A 125 21.55 -17.63 5.03
N ASP A 126 21.13 -18.87 4.73
CA ASP A 126 21.14 -19.99 5.68
C ASP A 126 22.56 -20.44 6.04
N ALA A 127 23.55 -20.21 5.16
CA ALA A 127 24.96 -20.48 5.45
C ALA A 127 25.58 -19.52 6.49
N THR A 128 24.80 -18.59 7.05
CA THR A 128 25.22 -17.63 8.08
C THR A 128 24.47 -17.78 9.41
N ALA A 129 23.55 -18.75 9.52
CA ALA A 129 22.87 -19.12 10.76
C ALA A 129 23.67 -20.15 11.58
#